data_AF-A0A9D4FQ05-F1
#
_entry.id   AF-A0A9D4FQ05-F1
#
_cell.length_a   1.000
_cell.length_b   1.000
_cell.length_c   1.000
_cell.angle_alpha   90.00
_cell.angle_beta   90.00
_cell.angle_gamma   90.00
#
_symmetry.space_group_name_H-M   'P 1'
#
loop_
_entity.id
_entity.type
_entity.pdbx_description
1 polymer ?
#
loop_
_entity_poly.entity_id
_entity_poly.type
_entity_poly.pdbx_seq_one_letter_code
_entity_poly.pdbx_strand_id
1 'polypeptide(L)' 'MGMSLSEHSLNVGVVRNGTEKIYEGTPVPTPTEESVFIKMGIPFRPPDERDH' A
#
# COMPACT_ATOMS: atom_id res chain seq x y z
N MET A 1 -5.94 7.36 2.87
CA MET A 1 -4.68 7.61 2.14
C MET A 1 -4.93 7.27 0.68
N GLY A 2 -4.58 8.16 -0.27
CA GLY A 2 -4.73 7.90 -1.72
C GLY A 2 -3.73 6.86 -2.20
N MET A 3 -3.82 5.64 -1.67
CA MET A 3 -2.95 4.52 -1.98
C MET A 3 -3.80 3.28 -2.29
N SER A 4 -3.20 2.32 -2.98
CA SER A 4 -3.81 1.02 -3.26
C SER A 4 -2.72 -0.04 -3.12
N LEU A 5 -2.96 -1.05 -2.30
CA LEU A 5 -2.07 -2.20 -2.15
C LEU A 5 -2.75 -3.44 -2.77
N SER A 6 -2.01 -4.16 -3.60
CA SER A 6 -2.36 -5.49 -4.09
C SER A 6 -1.16 -6.42 -3.96
N GLU A 7 -1.32 -7.70 -4.34
CA GLU A 7 -0.24 -8.66 -4.44
C GLU A 7 0.82 -8.29 -5.50
N HIS A 8 0.49 -7.36 -6.40
CA HIS A 8 1.38 -6.93 -7.49
C HIS A 8 2.19 -5.69 -7.12
N SER A 9 1.58 -4.71 -6.45
CA SER A 9 2.22 -3.42 -6.18
C SER A 9 1.54 -2.60 -5.08
N LEU A 10 2.31 -1.70 -4.50
CA LEU A 10 1.80 -0.54 -3.79
C LEU A 10 1.76 0.65 -4.74
N ASN A 11 0.58 1.23 -4.94
CA ASN A 11 0.39 2.43 -5.75
C ASN A 11 0.10 3.64 -4.87
N VAL A 12 0.71 4.78 -5.21
CA VAL A 12 0.49 6.06 -4.51
C VAL A 12 -0.15 7.09 -5.44
N GLY A 13 -0.85 8.06 -4.86
CA GLY A 13 -1.55 9.10 -5.62
C GLY A 13 -2.86 8.61 -6.23
N VAL A 14 -3.43 7.51 -5.70
CA VAL A 14 -4.71 6.94 -6.14
C VAL A 14 -5.84 7.92 -5.88
N VAL A 15 -6.61 8.24 -6.92
CA VAL A 15 -7.79 9.11 -6.82
C VAL A 15 -9.04 8.25 -6.95
N ARG A 16 -9.94 8.38 -5.97
CA ARG A 16 -11.24 7.69 -5.95
C ARG A 16 -12.37 8.71 -5.90
N ASN A 17 -13.45 8.44 -6.62
CA ASN A 17 -14.72 9.13 -6.48
C ASN A 17 -15.72 8.16 -5.84
N GLY A 18 -15.88 8.28 -4.52
CA GLY A 18 -16.58 7.26 -3.73
C GLY A 18 -15.79 5.94 -3.74
N THR A 19 -16.43 4.87 -4.21
CA THR A 19 -15.83 3.53 -4.33
C THR A 19 -15.10 3.32 -5.66
N GLU A 20 -15.35 4.18 -6.65
CA GLU A 20 -14.78 4.04 -7.99
C GLU A 20 -13.37 4.62 -8.05
N LYS A 21 -12.42 3.83 -8.54
CA LYS A 21 -11.03 4.27 -8.73
C LYS A 21 -10.90 4.97 -10.09
N ILE A 22 -10.78 6.30 -10.07
CA ILE A 22 -10.63 7.12 -11.30
C ILE A 22 -9.18 7.15 -11.77
N TYR A 23 -8.23 7.13 -10.84
CA TYR A 23 -6.80 7.10 -11.17
C TYR A 23 -6.11 6.01 -10.35
N GLU A 24 -5.42 5.12 -11.04
CA GLU A 24 -4.74 3.96 -10.45
C GLU A 24 -3.55 4.32 -9.56
N GLY A 25 -3.04 5.54 -9.67
CA GLY A 25 -1.80 5.95 -9.02
C GLY A 25 -0.56 5.44 -9.76
N THR A 26 0.60 5.74 -9.19
CA THR A 26 1.90 5.28 -9.69
C THR A 26 2.42 4.17 -8.78
N PRO A 27 2.85 3.02 -9.32
CA PRO A 27 3.48 1.98 -8.52
C PRO A 27 4.79 2.53 -7.94
N VAL A 28 5.02 2.27 -6.66
CA VAL A 28 6.27 2.63 -5.99
C VAL A 28 7.14 1.39 -5.77
N PRO A 29 8.47 1.52 -5.89
CA PRO A 29 9.36 0.41 -5.56
C PRO A 29 9.20 -0.02 -4.10
N THR A 30 8.89 -1.29 -3.89
CA THR A 30 8.81 -1.91 -2.56
C THR A 30 9.71 -3.14 -2.52
N PRO A 31 11.05 -2.98 -2.44
CA PRO A 31 11.99 -4.10 -2.51
C PRO A 31 11.94 -5.03 -1.29
N THR A 32 11.37 -4.56 -0.18
CA THR A 32 11.20 -5.33 1.07
C THR A 32 9.81 -5.11 1.63
N GLU A 33 9.32 -6.04 2.46
CA GLU A 33 8.06 -5.83 3.18
C GLU A 33 8.10 -4.56 4.02
N GLU A 34 9.18 -4.33 4.78
CA GLU A 34 9.37 -3.11 5.59
C GLU A 34 9.15 -1.82 4.79
N SER A 35 9.59 -1.78 3.53
CA SER A 35 9.39 -0.61 2.67
C SER A 35 7.90 -0.29 2.42
N VAL A 36 7.04 -1.32 2.40
CA VAL A 36 5.58 -1.17 2.34
C VAL A 36 5.05 -0.52 3.61
N PHE A 37 5.46 -1.01 4.78
CA PHE A 37 5.05 -0.48 6.08
C PHE A 37 5.47 0.99 6.25
N ILE A 38 6.73 1.31 5.92
CA ILE A 38 7.27 2.67 5.93
C ILE A 38 6.44 3.58 5.03
N LYS A 39 6.09 3.13 3.81
CA LYS A 39 5.33 3.95 2.86
C LYS A 39 3.88 4.18 3.31
N MET A 40 3.29 3.22 4.00
CA MET A 40 1.96 3.35 4.61
C MET A 40 1.98 4.13 5.94
N GLY A 41 3.15 4.43 6.49
CA GLY A 41 3.28 5.14 7.77
C GLY A 41 2.83 4.29 8.96
N ILE A 42 2.94 2.96 8.87
CA ILE A 42 2.60 2.03 9.96
C ILE A 42 3.88 1.34 10.47
N PRO A 43 3.94 0.96 11.76
CA PRO A 43 5.06 0.18 12.29
C PRO A 43 5.16 -1.17 11.59
N PHE A 44 6.38 -1.59 11.27
CA PHE A 44 6.62 -2.94 10.78
C PHE A 44 6.18 -3.96 11.85
N ARG A 45 5.49 -5.00 11.39
CA ARG A 45 5.12 -6.16 12.22
C ARG A 45 5.61 -7.43 11.54
N PRO A 46 6.30 -8.35 12.22
CA PRO A 46 6.69 -9.63 11.66
C PRO A 46 5.45 -10.51 11.37
N PRO A 47 5.54 -11.54 10.50
CA PRO A 47 4.39 -12.34 10.07
C PRO A 47 3.57 -12.96 11.21
N ASP A 48 4.24 -13.43 12.25
CA ASP A 48 3.69 -14.02 13.47
C ASP A 48 2.83 -13.05 14.30
N GLU A 49 3.02 -11.74 14.16
CA GLU A 49 2.19 -10.70 14.80
C GLU A 49 1.03 -10.21 13.90
N ARG A 50 0.86 -10.82 12.73
CA ARG A 50 -0.20 -10.44 11.76
C ARG A 50 -1.39 -11.40 11.77
N ASP A 51 -1.22 -12.63 12.23
CA ASP A 51 -2.28 -13.64 12.33
C ASP A 51 -3.15 -13.38 13.57
N HIS A 52 -4.36 -12.85 13.35
CA HIS A 52 -5.42 -12.70 14.35
C HIS A 52 -6.71 -13.36 13.89
#